data_AF-A0A7W8KIM5-F1
#
_entry.id   AF-A0A7W8KIM5-F1
#
_cell.length_a   1.000
_cell.length_b   1.000
_cell.length_c   1.000
_cell.angle_alpha   90.00
_cell.angle_beta   90.00
_cell.angle_gamma   90.00
#
_symmetry.space_group_name_H-M   'P 1'
#
loop_
_entity.id
_entity.type
_entity.pdbx_description
1 polymer ?
#
loop_
_entity_poly.entity_id
_entity_poly.type
_entity_poly.pdbx_seq_one_letter_code
_entity_poly.pdbx_strand_id
1 'polypeptide(L)'
;MPKPNPKTDLSGLLGAATRAKDIERPRIEDETPVPQNTATPEFQERRVNVAVRESVHKPLRLYSVKSGRQVRDLVEEAVERYLKDVGEL
;
A
#
# COMPACT_ATOMS: atom_id res chain seq x y z
N MET A 1 -28.80 20.33 -47.46
CA MET A 1 -27.69 19.83 -46.63
C MET A 1 -26.38 20.33 -47.22
N PRO A 2 -25.57 21.12 -46.50
CA PRO A 2 -24.29 21.62 -47.01
C PRO A 2 -23.24 20.50 -47.06
N LYS A 3 -22.47 20.44 -48.17
CA LYS A 3 -21.36 19.49 -48.34
C LYS A 3 -20.18 19.87 -47.42
N PRO A 4 -19.51 18.92 -46.75
CA PRO A 4 -18.34 19.23 -45.93
C PRO A 4 -17.16 19.67 -46.79
N ASN A 5 -16.47 20.74 -46.36
CA ASN A 5 -15.30 21.29 -47.04
C ASN A 5 -14.06 20.41 -46.77
N PRO A 6 -13.30 20.00 -47.79
CA PRO A 6 -12.18 19.06 -47.67
C PRO A 6 -10.92 19.64 -46.98
N LYS A 7 -10.90 20.95 -46.69
CA LYS A 7 -9.74 21.64 -46.11
C LYS A 7 -9.61 21.45 -44.58
N THR A 8 -10.56 20.79 -43.95
CA THR A 8 -10.61 20.59 -42.49
C THR A 8 -10.64 19.11 -42.11
N ASP A 9 -10.28 18.22 -43.05
CA ASP A 9 -10.21 16.79 -42.77
C ASP A 9 -8.75 16.40 -42.47
N LEU A 10 -8.40 16.39 -41.18
CA LEU A 10 -7.06 16.03 -40.70
C LEU A 10 -6.80 14.51 -40.71
N SER A 11 -7.74 13.71 -41.21
CA SER A 11 -7.62 12.24 -41.26
C SER A 11 -6.50 11.74 -42.18
N GLY A 12 -6.01 12.56 -43.12
CA GLY A 12 -4.81 12.27 -43.91
C GLY A 12 -3.48 12.64 -43.25
N LEU A 13 -3.47 13.55 -42.27
CA LEU A 13 -2.28 14.00 -41.53
C LEU A 13 -2.03 13.18 -40.26
N LEU A 14 -3.10 12.70 -39.63
CA LEU A 14 -3.07 11.69 -38.56
C LEU A 14 -2.92 10.31 -39.21
N GLY A 15 -1.78 10.09 -39.88
CA GLY A 15 -1.50 8.92 -40.70
C GLY A 15 -2.06 7.65 -40.07
N ALA A 16 -3.05 7.05 -40.75
CA ALA A 16 -3.76 5.82 -40.38
C ALA A 16 -3.65 5.47 -38.89
N ALA A 17 -4.17 6.35 -38.02
CA ALA A 17 -4.16 6.12 -36.59
C ALA A 17 -4.98 4.86 -36.31
N THR A 18 -4.29 3.74 -36.08
CA THR A 18 -4.90 2.52 -35.55
C THR A 18 -5.70 2.93 -34.32
N ARG A 19 -6.98 2.58 -34.29
CA ARG A 19 -7.82 2.97 -33.16
C ARG A 19 -7.20 2.33 -31.93
N ALA A 20 -7.35 2.93 -30.76
CA ALA A 20 -6.86 2.34 -29.50
C ALA A 20 -7.40 0.92 -29.22
N LYS A 21 -8.42 0.48 -29.99
CA LYS A 21 -9.00 -0.87 -29.98
C LYS A 21 -8.23 -1.89 -30.85
N ASP A 22 -7.42 -1.42 -31.80
CA ASP A 22 -6.66 -2.23 -32.75
C ASP A 22 -5.23 -2.52 -32.26
N ILE A 23 -4.84 -1.97 -31.09
CA ILE A 23 -3.57 -2.27 -30.43
C ILE A 23 -3.75 -3.55 -29.60
N GLU A 24 -3.02 -4.60 -29.93
CA GLU A 24 -2.99 -5.82 -29.12
C GLU A 24 -2.51 -5.50 -27.71
N ARG A 25 -3.35 -5.82 -26.72
CA ARG A 25 -2.99 -5.65 -25.31
C ARG A 25 -2.00 -6.75 -24.94
N PRO A 26 -0.86 -6.43 -24.31
CA PRO A 26 0.06 -7.45 -23.83
C PRO A 26 -0.68 -8.36 -22.85
N ARG A 27 -0.77 -9.65 -23.19
CA ARG A 27 -1.26 -10.68 -22.28
C ARG A 27 -0.14 -10.96 -21.29
N ILE A 28 -0.40 -10.71 -20.02
CA ILE A 28 0.45 -11.20 -18.94
C ILE A 28 0.21 -12.71 -18.90
N GLU A 29 1.27 -13.49 -19.12
CA GLU A 29 1.26 -14.94 -18.95
C GLU A 29 1.05 -15.24 -17.45
N ASP A 30 -0.20 -15.51 -17.07
CA ASP A 30 -0.52 -16.15 -15.80
C ASP A 30 -0.03 -17.60 -15.88
N GLU A 31 1.23 -17.86 -15.49
CA GLU A 31 1.68 -19.16 -14.96
C GLU A 31 3.14 -19.08 -14.54
N THR A 32 3.40 -18.53 -13.36
CA THR A 32 4.54 -18.97 -12.56
C THR A 32 3.99 -19.68 -11.32
N PRO A 33 4.28 -20.98 -11.12
CA PRO A 33 3.84 -21.70 -9.94
C PRO A 33 4.50 -21.08 -8.71
N VAL A 34 3.68 -20.46 -7.87
CA VAL A 34 4.10 -19.92 -6.59
C VAL A 34 4.69 -21.08 -5.76
N PRO A 35 5.95 -20.97 -5.29
CA PRO A 35 6.53 -22.03 -4.47
C PRO A 35 5.67 -22.21 -3.21
N GLN A 36 5.26 -23.46 -2.97
CA GLN A 36 4.57 -23.85 -1.74
C GLN A 36 5.50 -23.54 -0.56
N ASN A 37 5.17 -22.49 0.19
CA ASN A 37 5.83 -22.16 1.45
C ASN A 37 5.68 -23.35 2.41
N THR A 38 6.77 -24.07 2.60
CA THR A 38 7.01 -24.95 3.74
C THR A 38 6.73 -24.18 5.03
N ALA A 39 5.81 -24.72 5.84
CA ALA A 39 5.38 -24.18 7.11
C ALA A 39 6.56 -23.77 8.01
N THR A 40 6.77 -22.47 8.12
CA THR A 40 7.47 -21.84 9.25
C THR A 40 6.38 -21.48 10.27
N PRO A 41 6.60 -21.59 11.58
CA PRO A 41 5.58 -21.20 12.56
C PRO A 41 5.34 -19.70 12.38
N GLU A 42 4.22 -19.34 11.76
CA GLU A 42 3.78 -17.97 11.62
C GLU A 42 3.53 -17.46 13.04
N PHE A 43 4.45 -16.64 13.56
CA PHE A 43 4.15 -15.77 14.67
C PHE A 43 2.98 -14.91 14.22
N GLN A 44 1.77 -15.31 14.62
CA GLN A 44 0.55 -14.62 14.22
C GLN A 44 0.61 -13.21 14.79
N GLU A 45 0.88 -12.23 13.93
CA GLU A 45 0.84 -10.82 14.30
C GLU A 45 -0.57 -10.48 14.80
N ARG A 46 -0.74 -10.42 16.11
CA ARG A 46 -2.02 -10.13 16.73
C ARG A 46 -2.21 -8.62 16.78
N ARG A 47 -3.14 -8.11 15.98
CA ARG A 47 -3.50 -6.69 15.99
C ARG A 47 -4.41 -6.39 17.17
N VAL A 48 -4.00 -5.43 18.00
CA VAL A 48 -4.78 -4.99 19.17
C VAL A 48 -5.07 -3.50 19.02
N ASN A 49 -6.36 -3.15 19.09
CA ASN A 49 -6.78 -1.75 19.11
C ASN A 49 -6.75 -1.25 20.55
N VAL A 50 -5.94 -0.22 20.82
CA VAL A 50 -5.79 0.36 22.16
C VAL A 50 -6.31 1.78 22.16
N ALA A 51 -7.28 2.05 23.02
CA ALA A 51 -7.74 3.41 23.30
C ALA A 51 -6.96 3.97 24.49
N VAL A 52 -6.27 5.09 24.27
CA VAL A 52 -5.50 5.80 25.30
C VAL A 52 -6.04 7.20 25.49
N ARG A 53 -5.91 7.72 26.71
CA ARG A 53 -6.31 9.09 27.05
C ARG A 53 -5.49 10.09 26.23
N GLU A 54 -6.12 11.20 25.83
CA GLU A 54 -5.48 12.25 25.03
C GLU A 54 -4.23 12.84 25.73
N SER A 55 -4.27 12.95 27.06
CA SER A 55 -3.15 13.40 27.89
C SER A 55 -1.89 12.55 27.75
N VAL A 56 -2.03 11.27 27.37
CA VAL A 56 -0.92 10.34 27.15
C VAL A 56 -0.56 10.28 25.67
N HIS A 57 -1.57 10.24 24.79
CA HIS A 57 -1.37 10.12 23.35
C HIS A 57 -0.59 11.31 22.73
N LYS A 58 -0.89 12.55 23.12
CA LYS A 58 -0.20 13.74 22.58
C LYS A 58 1.30 13.74 22.90
N PRO A 59 1.73 13.57 24.17
CA PRO A 59 3.16 13.45 24.50
C PRO A 59 3.83 12.26 23.80
N LEU A 60 3.18 11.10 23.76
CA LEU A 60 3.73 9.89 23.13
C LEU A 60 4.02 10.12 21.64
N ARG A 61 3.08 10.75 20.91
CA ARG A 61 3.25 11.10 19.51
C ARG A 61 4.36 12.13 19.29
N LEU A 62 4.47 13.14 20.15
CA LEU A 62 5.56 14.11 20.06
C LEU A 62 6.93 13.45 20.31
N TYR A 63 6.98 12.53 21.27
CA TYR A 63 8.19 11.78 21.58
C TYR A 63 8.60 10.85 20.42
N SER A 64 7.63 10.20 19.76
CA SER A 64 7.91 9.36 18.58
C SER A 64 8.56 10.16 17.45
N VAL A 65 8.05 11.36 17.18
CA VAL A 65 8.63 12.27 16.17
C VAL A 65 10.04 12.69 16.57
N LYS A 66 10.28 13.06 17.83
CA LYS A 66 11.61 13.48 18.32
C LYS A 66 12.66 12.35 18.26
N SER A 67 12.23 11.11 18.51
CA SER A 67 13.10 9.94 18.54
C SER A 67 13.25 9.26 17.17
N GLY A 68 12.53 9.73 16.14
CA GLY A 68 12.52 9.11 14.82
C GLY A 68 11.92 7.70 14.78
N ARG A 69 11.09 7.36 15.79
CA ARG A 69 10.48 6.03 15.94
C ARG A 69 8.98 6.07 15.66
N GLN A 70 8.38 4.92 15.39
CA GLN A 70 6.93 4.83 15.31
C GLN A 70 6.33 4.77 16.71
N VAL A 71 5.08 5.24 16.83
CA VAL A 71 4.32 5.12 18.08
C VAL A 71 4.16 3.65 18.47
N ARG A 72 4.02 2.74 17.49
CA ARG A 72 3.95 1.29 17.71
C ARG A 72 5.17 0.77 18.49
N ASP A 73 6.38 1.09 18.02
CA ASP A 73 7.63 0.59 18.62
C ASP A 73 7.74 1.00 20.10
N LEU A 74 7.33 2.24 20.42
CA LEU A 74 7.35 2.76 21.78
C LEU A 74 6.33 2.09 22.69
N VAL A 75 5.15 1.76 22.16
CA VAL A 75 4.11 1.03 22.90
C VAL A 75 4.56 -0.41 23.13
N GLU A 76 5.18 -1.05 22.14
CA GLU A 76 5.69 -2.41 22.23
C GLU A 76 6.82 -2.51 23.29
N GLU A 77 7.76 -1.57 23.29
CA GLU A 77 8.81 -1.47 24.32
C GLU A 77 8.22 -1.27 25.73
N ALA A 78 7.17 -0.44 25.85
CA ALA A 78 6.50 -0.22 27.13
C ALA A 78 5.75 -1.46 27.62
N VAL A 79 5.09 -2.19 26.73
CA VAL A 79 4.40 -3.45 27.04
C VAL A 79 5.41 -4.53 27.44
N GLU A 80 6.52 -4.66 26.71
CA GLU A 80 7.57 -5.63 27.04
C GLU A 80 8.15 -5.38 28.43
N ARG A 81 8.41 -4.12 28.79
CA ARG A 81 8.87 -3.75 30.14
C ARG A 81 7.84 -4.11 31.20
N TYR A 82 6.58 -3.76 30.96
CA TYR A 82 5.50 -4.08 31.89
C TYR A 82 5.37 -5.58 32.12
N LEU A 83 5.43 -6.40 31.06
CA LEU A 83 5.34 -7.86 31.18
C LEU A 83 6.54 -8.45 31.94
N LYS A 84 7.75 -7.92 31.75
CA LYS A 84 8.93 -8.29 32.54
C LYS A 84 8.77 -7.94 34.02
N ASP A 85 8.22 -6.76 34.32
CA ASP A 85 8.02 -6.31 35.70
C ASP A 85 6.93 -7.14 36.42
N VAL A 86 5.91 -7.59 35.69
CA VAL A 86 4.82 -8.43 36.23
C VAL A 86 5.20 -9.92 36.29
N GLY A 87 6.33 -10.31 35.67
CA GLY A 87 6.82 -11.69 35.67
C GLY A 87 6.08 -12.62 34.69
N GLU A 88 5.40 -12.05 33.68
CA GLU A 88 4.74 -12.79 32.61
C GLU A 88 5.67 -13.00 31.39
N LEU A 89 6.94 -12.57 31.49
CA LEU A 89 8.00 -12.76 30.50
C LEU A 89 9.34 -13.15 31.13
#